data_AF-A0A3M2RNH5-F1
#
_entry.id   AF-A0A3M2RNH5-F1
#
_cell.length_a   1.000
_cell.length_b   1.000
_cell.length_c   1.000
_cell.angle_alpha   90.00
_cell.angle_beta   90.00
_cell.angle_gamma   90.00
#
_symmetry.space_group_name_H-M   'P 1'
#
loop_
_entity.id
_entity.type
_entity.pdbx_description
1 polymer ?
#
loop_
_entity_poly.entity_id
_entity_poly.type
_entity_poly.pdbx_seq_one_letter_code
_entity_poly.pdbx_strand_id
1 'polypeptide(L)'
;MYILDIQASGTGAESYPAEIAWCRMDGSESYSTLINPDSVDGWKAWSHHAARYGLTRQECCERGDTVAYVARRVGDLLKDYPVYSESPIQDQQWLDKLFMSAGKRCPAKLVSIEHAVPSPRRLELHRYLMARRDEHNAAANSLLLARAIRQIKGTATPRSRNQSALSSPFKWLKGFSFVT
;
A
#
# COMPACT_ATOMS: atom_id res chain seq x y z
N MET A 1 5.54 6.42 -8.05
CA MET A 1 4.44 6.09 -7.12
C MET A 1 5.01 5.35 -5.93
N TYR A 2 4.52 5.64 -4.75
CA TYR A 2 4.98 5.06 -3.49
C TYR A 2 3.81 4.48 -2.72
N ILE A 3 4.05 3.46 -1.92
CA ILE A 3 3.10 2.95 -0.94
C ILE A 3 3.61 3.35 0.42
N LEU A 4 2.75 3.95 1.23
CA LEU A 4 3.02 4.43 2.56
C LEU A 4 2.15 3.67 3.55
N ASP A 5 2.73 3.39 4.72
CA ASP A 5 2.05 2.80 5.86
C ASP A 5 2.49 3.56 7.13
N ILE A 6 1.57 3.71 8.09
CA ILE A 6 1.84 4.39 9.37
C ILE A 6 1.38 3.49 10.52
N GLN A 7 2.25 3.31 11.50
CA GLN A 7 1.87 2.71 12.77
C GLN A 7 1.65 3.80 13.81
N ALA A 8 0.56 3.70 14.54
CA ALA A 8 0.23 4.62 15.61
C ALA A 8 0.66 4.07 16.98
N SER A 9 0.87 4.97 17.95
CA SER A 9 1.06 4.64 19.36
C SER A 9 -0.18 3.97 20.00
N GLY A 10 -1.32 4.00 19.31
CA GLY A 10 -2.58 3.38 19.72
C GLY A 10 -3.74 3.74 18.79
N THR A 11 -4.95 3.38 19.21
CA THR A 11 -6.19 3.56 18.41
C THR A 11 -7.09 4.70 18.90
N GLY A 12 -6.78 5.33 20.04
CA GLY A 12 -7.55 6.45 20.59
C GLY A 12 -7.19 7.80 19.99
N ALA A 13 -8.02 8.82 20.20
CA ALA A 13 -7.83 10.18 19.68
C ALA A 13 -6.50 10.84 20.10
N GLU A 14 -6.02 10.52 21.30
CA GLU A 14 -4.75 11.01 21.83
C GLU A 14 -3.52 10.33 21.20
N SER A 15 -3.70 9.22 20.48
CA SER A 15 -2.61 8.47 19.84
C SER A 15 -1.97 9.28 18.71
N TYR A 16 -0.74 8.94 18.36
CA TYR A 16 0.06 9.68 17.38
C TYR A 16 0.86 8.71 16.50
N PRO A 17 1.33 9.12 15.32
CA PRO A 17 2.18 8.26 14.49
C PRO A 17 3.50 7.97 15.21
N ALA A 18 3.86 6.69 15.28
CA ALA A 18 5.04 6.17 15.97
C ALA A 18 6.08 5.59 15.00
N GLU A 19 5.64 5.01 13.88
CA GLU A 19 6.49 4.63 12.74
C GLU A 19 5.81 5.11 11.46
N ILE A 20 6.61 5.58 10.50
CA ILE A 20 6.17 5.82 9.13
C ILE A 20 7.15 5.19 8.16
N ALA A 21 6.61 4.52 7.16
CA ALA A 21 7.42 3.91 6.11
C ALA A 21 6.80 4.11 4.73
N TRP A 22 7.64 4.09 3.71
CA TRP A 22 7.20 3.98 2.34
C TRP A 22 8.14 3.16 1.49
N CYS A 23 7.58 2.55 0.45
CA CYS A 23 8.31 1.79 -0.54
C CYS A 23 7.90 2.22 -1.95
N ARG A 24 8.88 2.43 -2.83
CA ARG A 24 8.63 2.68 -4.24
C ARG A 24 8.10 1.41 -4.88
N MET A 25 7.22 1.57 -5.87
CA MET A 25 6.50 0.44 -6.45
C MET A 25 7.40 -0.61 -7.14
N ASP A 26 8.45 -0.17 -7.79
CA ASP A 26 9.49 -1.02 -8.38
C ASP A 26 10.42 -1.65 -7.33
N GLY A 27 10.33 -1.22 -6.08
CA GLY A 27 11.13 -1.70 -4.94
C GLY A 27 12.56 -1.19 -4.95
N SER A 28 12.90 -0.22 -5.82
CA SER A 28 14.25 0.32 -5.91
C SER A 28 14.60 1.25 -4.75
N GLU A 29 13.59 1.71 -4.01
CA GLU A 29 13.74 2.66 -2.93
C GLU A 29 12.73 2.33 -1.82
N SER A 30 13.18 2.38 -0.58
CA SER A 30 12.34 2.27 0.61
C SER A 30 12.90 3.14 1.72
N TYR A 31 12.01 3.59 2.60
CA TYR A 31 12.33 4.36 3.78
C TYR A 31 11.45 3.90 4.93
N SER A 32 12.00 3.84 6.14
CA SER A 32 11.24 3.74 7.38
C SER A 32 11.95 4.54 8.46
N THR A 33 11.17 5.16 9.33
CA THR A 33 11.68 5.74 10.57
C THR A 33 10.66 5.63 11.69
N LEU A 34 11.18 5.50 12.91
CA LEU A 34 10.42 5.81 14.12
C LEU A 34 10.28 7.33 14.24
N ILE A 35 9.23 7.77 14.93
CA ILE A 35 8.95 9.17 15.21
C ILE A 35 9.11 9.39 16.70
N ASN A 36 9.98 10.34 17.07
CA ASN A 36 10.25 10.63 18.47
C ASN A 36 9.10 11.43 19.09
N PRO A 37 8.34 10.85 20.04
CA PRO A 37 7.23 11.55 20.67
C PRO A 37 7.67 12.71 21.56
N ASP A 38 8.90 12.70 22.08
CA ASP A 38 9.42 13.80 22.91
C ASP A 38 9.77 15.04 22.08
N SER A 39 9.70 14.95 20.74
CA SER A 39 9.81 16.12 19.86
C SER A 39 8.52 16.96 19.76
N VAL A 40 7.44 16.54 20.42
CA VAL A 40 6.16 17.26 20.45
C VAL A 40 5.59 17.26 21.87
N ASP A 41 5.31 18.45 22.39
CA ASP A 41 4.63 18.60 23.67
C ASP A 41 3.24 17.95 23.62
N GLY A 42 2.97 17.05 24.56
CA GLY A 42 1.67 16.39 24.73
C GLY A 42 1.54 15.01 24.09
N TRP A 43 2.51 14.53 23.30
CA TRP A 43 2.51 13.16 22.78
C TRP A 43 2.87 12.13 23.87
N LYS A 44 1.89 11.83 24.73
CA LYS A 44 2.04 10.94 25.90
C LYS A 44 1.30 9.62 25.77
N ALA A 45 0.19 9.57 25.02
CA ALA A 45 -0.63 8.38 24.87
C ALA A 45 0.14 7.24 24.18
N TRP A 46 0.29 6.12 24.87
CA TRP A 46 0.86 4.89 24.35
C TRP A 46 0.02 3.72 24.80
N SER A 47 -0.28 2.79 23.89
CA SER A 47 -1.15 1.64 24.18
C SER A 47 -0.43 0.32 23.91
N HIS A 48 -0.93 -0.76 24.51
CA HIS A 48 -0.47 -2.11 24.19
C HIS A 48 -0.72 -2.52 22.73
N HIS A 49 -1.52 -1.77 21.98
CA HIS A 49 -1.72 -2.01 20.56
C HIS A 49 -0.40 -1.84 19.77
N ALA A 50 0.39 -0.82 20.07
CA ALA A 50 1.68 -0.59 19.42
C ALA A 50 2.68 -1.74 19.65
N ALA A 51 2.60 -2.39 20.82
CA ALA A 51 3.46 -3.53 21.15
C ALA A 51 3.20 -4.76 20.25
N ARG A 52 2.02 -4.88 19.61
CA ARG A 52 1.73 -5.96 18.65
C ARG A 52 2.65 -5.93 17.43
N TYR A 53 3.21 -4.77 17.13
CA TYR A 53 4.12 -4.55 16.01
C TYR A 53 5.58 -4.44 16.45
N GLY A 54 5.88 -4.79 17.72
CA GLY A 54 7.22 -4.73 18.28
C GLY A 54 7.71 -3.31 18.58
N LEU A 55 6.81 -2.32 18.64
CA LEU A 55 7.17 -0.94 18.97
C LEU A 55 7.07 -0.69 20.46
N THR A 56 8.13 -0.13 21.04
CA THR A 56 8.11 0.45 22.39
C THR A 56 8.25 1.97 22.34
N ARG A 57 7.63 2.67 23.32
CA ARG A 57 7.79 4.12 23.44
C ARG A 57 9.26 4.50 23.62
N GLN A 58 10.00 3.70 24.39
CA GLN A 58 11.41 3.93 24.66
C GLN A 58 12.24 3.93 23.37
N GLU A 59 12.05 2.96 22.49
CA GLU A 59 12.75 2.92 21.20
C GLU A 59 12.41 4.13 20.32
N CYS A 60 11.14 4.56 20.30
CA CYS A 60 10.75 5.77 19.59
C CYS A 60 11.45 7.03 20.16
N CYS A 61 11.58 7.14 21.48
CA CYS A 61 12.29 8.25 22.12
C CYS A 61 13.78 8.24 21.79
N GLU A 62 14.43 7.08 21.83
CA GLU A 62 15.88 6.95 21.67
C GLU A 62 16.34 7.00 20.21
N ARG A 63 15.54 6.45 19.29
CA ARG A 63 15.94 6.21 17.89
C ARG A 63 15.06 6.92 16.88
N GLY A 64 13.96 7.54 17.32
CA GLY A 64 13.04 8.23 16.43
C GLY A 64 13.58 9.57 15.94
N ASP A 65 13.19 9.91 14.72
CA ASP A 65 13.42 11.23 14.17
C ASP A 65 12.40 12.24 14.71
N THR A 66 12.78 13.51 14.72
CA THR A 66 11.87 14.59 15.13
C THR A 66 10.72 14.75 14.15
N VAL A 67 9.54 15.15 14.64
CA VAL A 67 8.36 15.40 13.81
C VAL A 67 8.65 16.40 12.68
N ALA A 68 9.45 17.43 12.93
CA ALA A 68 9.84 18.40 11.92
C ALA A 68 10.64 17.77 10.76
N TYR A 69 11.57 16.86 11.07
CA TYR A 69 12.35 16.13 10.07
C TYR A 69 11.46 15.19 9.26
N VAL A 70 10.65 14.38 9.93
CA VAL A 70 9.77 13.41 9.27
C VAL A 70 8.74 14.10 8.39
N ALA A 71 8.10 15.18 8.87
CA ALA A 71 7.15 15.96 8.08
C ALA A 71 7.79 16.60 6.84
N ARG A 72 9.06 17.01 6.91
CA ARG A 72 9.80 17.48 5.72
C ARG A 72 9.99 16.35 4.71
N ARG A 73 10.51 15.19 5.15
CA ARG A 73 10.78 14.04 4.27
C ARG A 73 9.52 13.54 3.57
N VAL A 74 8.44 13.36 4.31
CA VAL A 74 7.14 12.94 3.77
C VAL A 74 6.53 14.03 2.88
N GLY A 75 6.69 15.31 3.28
CA GLY A 75 6.21 16.44 2.50
C GLY A 75 6.87 16.55 1.12
N ASP A 76 8.17 16.28 1.03
CA ASP A 76 8.89 16.27 -0.24
C ASP A 76 8.42 15.10 -1.13
N LEU A 77 8.22 13.91 -0.55
CA LEU A 77 7.65 12.77 -1.26
C LEU A 77 6.26 13.07 -1.86
N LEU A 78 5.37 13.65 -1.04
CA LEU A 78 3.98 13.93 -1.41
C LEU A 78 3.83 15.02 -2.48
N LYS A 79 4.80 15.94 -2.60
CA LYS A 79 4.79 16.98 -3.63
C LYS A 79 5.11 16.41 -5.02
N ASP A 80 6.05 15.48 -5.08
CA ASP A 80 6.62 15.01 -6.33
C ASP A 80 5.95 13.73 -6.84
N TYR A 81 5.28 12.99 -5.96
CA TYR A 81 4.74 11.67 -6.30
C TYR A 81 3.35 11.41 -5.74
N PRO A 82 2.52 10.64 -6.47
CA PRO A 82 1.34 10.03 -5.88
C PRO A 82 1.77 8.95 -4.87
N VAL A 83 1.21 9.06 -3.67
CA VAL A 83 1.45 8.15 -2.54
C VAL A 83 0.16 7.42 -2.20
N TYR A 84 0.25 6.10 -2.12
CA TYR A 84 -0.87 5.19 -1.94
C TYR A 84 -0.85 4.59 -0.54
N SER A 85 -2.02 4.32 0.03
CA SER A 85 -2.18 3.65 1.32
C SER A 85 -3.33 2.65 1.25
N GLU A 86 -3.21 1.54 1.99
CA GLU A 86 -4.29 0.56 2.16
C GLU A 86 -5.48 1.16 2.92
N SER A 87 -5.19 2.00 3.92
CA SER A 87 -6.15 2.65 4.80
C SER A 87 -6.03 4.19 4.68
N PRO A 88 -6.32 4.78 3.50
CA PRO A 88 -5.98 6.17 3.20
C PRO A 88 -6.65 7.16 4.14
N ILE A 89 -7.84 6.86 4.68
CA ILE A 89 -8.53 7.73 5.64
C ILE A 89 -7.76 7.78 6.96
N GLN A 90 -7.35 6.63 7.48
CA GLN A 90 -6.64 6.53 8.76
C GLN A 90 -5.21 7.09 8.65
N ASP A 91 -4.48 6.70 7.62
CA ASP A 91 -3.12 7.22 7.40
C ASP A 91 -3.14 8.73 7.14
N GLN A 92 -4.18 9.25 6.48
CA GLN A 92 -4.31 10.69 6.30
C GLN A 92 -4.53 11.43 7.63
N GLN A 93 -5.28 10.87 8.58
CA GLN A 93 -5.43 11.45 9.91
C GLN A 93 -4.08 11.53 10.63
N TRP A 94 -3.24 10.50 10.49
CA TRP A 94 -1.90 10.50 11.06
C TRP A 94 -0.95 11.47 10.38
N LEU A 95 -1.00 11.59 9.05
CA LEU A 95 -0.26 12.62 8.33
C LEU A 95 -0.72 14.01 8.75
N ASP A 96 -2.03 14.26 8.81
CA ASP A 96 -2.57 15.55 9.20
C ASP A 96 -2.09 15.91 10.64
N LYS A 97 -2.10 14.96 11.58
CA LYS A 97 -1.55 15.15 12.94
C LYS A 97 -0.03 15.42 12.93
N LEU A 98 0.74 14.68 12.14
CA LEU A 98 2.19 14.89 11.97
C LEU A 98 2.50 16.30 11.44
N PHE A 99 1.84 16.71 10.35
CA PHE A 99 2.06 18.02 9.74
C PHE A 99 1.61 19.16 10.65
N MET A 100 0.45 19.01 11.33
CA MET A 100 -0.01 19.99 12.30
C MET A 100 0.99 20.20 13.44
N SER A 101 1.54 19.12 14.02
CA SER A 101 2.58 19.19 15.03
C SER A 101 3.88 19.83 14.52
N ALA A 102 4.14 19.76 13.22
CA ALA A 102 5.25 20.46 12.57
C ALA A 102 4.92 21.91 12.14
N GLY A 103 3.76 22.45 12.51
CA GLY A 103 3.31 23.79 12.12
C GLY A 103 3.00 23.93 10.62
N LYS A 104 2.64 22.84 9.96
CA LYS A 104 2.43 22.76 8.50
C LYS A 104 1.06 22.15 8.17
N ARG A 105 0.69 22.23 6.89
CA ARG A 105 -0.43 21.46 6.31
C ARG A 105 0.13 20.34 5.44
N CYS A 106 -0.55 19.19 5.44
CA CYS A 106 -0.22 18.10 4.52
C CYS A 106 -0.37 18.59 3.06
N PRO A 107 0.66 18.45 2.20
CA PRO A 107 0.67 19.09 0.88
C PRO A 107 -0.20 18.36 -0.16
N ALA A 108 -0.51 17.08 0.05
CA ALA A 108 -1.34 16.27 -0.82
C ALA A 108 -2.11 15.22 -0.01
N LYS A 109 -3.17 14.65 -0.60
CA LYS A 109 -3.93 13.55 -0.01
C LYS A 109 -3.43 12.20 -0.49
N LEU A 110 -3.49 11.20 0.39
CA LEU A 110 -3.20 9.81 0.04
C LEU A 110 -4.24 9.26 -0.93
N VAL A 111 -3.78 8.39 -1.82
CA VAL A 111 -4.62 7.68 -2.80
C VAL A 111 -4.93 6.28 -2.27
N SER A 112 -6.16 5.81 -2.47
CA SER A 112 -6.50 4.41 -2.15
C SER A 112 -5.64 3.43 -2.95
N ILE A 113 -5.10 2.43 -2.26
CA ILE A 113 -4.29 1.33 -2.83
C ILE A 113 -4.99 0.62 -4.00
N GLU A 114 -6.33 0.63 -4.06
CA GLU A 114 -7.10 0.03 -5.16
C GLU A 114 -6.82 0.69 -6.52
N HIS A 115 -6.42 1.96 -6.51
CA HIS A 115 -6.02 2.70 -7.71
C HIS A 115 -4.56 2.41 -8.11
N ALA A 116 -3.82 1.66 -7.30
CA ALA A 116 -2.47 1.24 -7.65
C ALA A 116 -2.49 0.13 -8.71
N VAL A 117 -3.62 -0.56 -8.96
CA VAL A 117 -3.78 -1.59 -10.00
C VAL A 117 -4.88 -1.21 -11.02
N PRO A 118 -4.82 -1.71 -12.27
CA PRO A 118 -5.91 -1.53 -13.24
C PRO A 118 -7.24 -2.12 -12.74
N SER A 119 -8.38 -1.54 -13.14
CA SER A 119 -9.71 -1.97 -12.67
C SER A 119 -9.98 -3.48 -12.76
N PRO A 120 -9.63 -4.20 -13.85
CA PRO A 120 -9.83 -5.65 -13.95
C PRO A 120 -9.05 -6.48 -12.91
N ARG A 121 -8.01 -5.90 -12.30
CA ARG A 121 -7.11 -6.54 -11.32
C ARG A 121 -7.45 -6.21 -9.87
N ARG A 122 -8.41 -5.31 -9.62
CA ARG A 122 -8.75 -4.89 -8.25
C ARG A 122 -9.28 -6.04 -7.39
N LEU A 123 -10.01 -6.99 -7.98
CA LEU A 123 -10.48 -8.17 -7.25
C LEU A 123 -9.32 -9.05 -6.76
N GLU A 124 -8.24 -9.16 -7.55
CA GLU A 124 -7.03 -9.90 -7.15
C GLU A 124 -6.34 -9.21 -5.97
N LEU A 125 -6.23 -7.88 -6.01
CA LEU A 125 -5.70 -7.08 -4.89
C LEU A 125 -6.59 -7.22 -3.65
N HIS A 126 -7.90 -7.09 -3.79
CA HIS A 126 -8.83 -7.22 -2.68
C HIS A 126 -8.72 -8.59 -1.99
N ARG A 127 -8.63 -9.67 -2.78
CA ARG A 127 -8.41 -11.03 -2.25
C ARG A 127 -7.08 -11.15 -1.52
N TYR A 128 -6.02 -10.53 -2.03
CA TYR A 128 -4.72 -10.50 -1.36
C TYR A 128 -4.80 -9.81 0.00
N LEU A 129 -5.46 -8.64 0.07
CA LEU A 129 -5.62 -7.88 1.31
C LEU A 129 -6.45 -8.67 2.35
N MET A 130 -7.57 -9.29 1.93
CA MET A 130 -8.42 -10.08 2.83
C MET A 130 -7.76 -11.36 3.37
N ALA A 131 -6.80 -11.91 2.64
CA ALA A 131 -6.06 -13.11 3.08
C ALA A 131 -4.86 -12.79 3.99
N ARG A 132 -4.50 -11.50 4.11
CA ARG A 132 -3.33 -11.04 4.86
C ARG A 132 -3.62 -11.02 6.36
N ARG A 133 -2.57 -11.22 7.16
CA ARG A 133 -2.61 -11.02 8.61
C ARG A 133 -1.97 -9.68 8.98
N ASP A 134 -2.59 -8.96 9.90
CA ASP A 134 -2.12 -7.66 10.41
C ASP A 134 -1.06 -7.82 11.50
N GLU A 135 0.07 -8.42 11.13
CA GLU A 135 1.18 -8.72 12.07
C GLU A 135 2.46 -7.96 11.73
N HIS A 136 2.44 -7.07 10.72
CA HIS A 136 3.63 -6.42 10.19
C HIS A 136 3.77 -4.97 10.65
N ASN A 137 5.02 -4.51 10.78
CA ASN A 137 5.35 -3.10 11.01
C ASN A 137 5.20 -2.27 9.71
N ALA A 138 5.33 -0.93 9.80
CA ALA A 138 5.09 -0.07 8.61
C ALA A 138 6.06 -0.40 7.46
N ALA A 139 7.33 -0.63 7.79
CA ALA A 139 8.35 -0.98 6.81
C ALA A 139 8.00 -2.29 6.06
N ALA A 140 7.66 -3.34 6.78
CA ALA A 140 7.30 -4.63 6.20
C ALA A 140 6.00 -4.53 5.39
N ASN A 141 5.01 -3.79 5.87
CA ASN A 141 3.75 -3.59 5.17
C ASN A 141 3.92 -2.90 3.81
N SER A 142 4.59 -1.74 3.80
CA SER A 142 4.80 -0.99 2.56
C SER A 142 5.55 -1.82 1.50
N LEU A 143 6.53 -2.63 1.92
CA LEU A 143 7.27 -3.54 1.04
C LEU A 143 6.42 -4.70 0.51
N LEU A 144 5.62 -5.34 1.37
CA LEU A 144 4.75 -6.46 0.99
C LEU A 144 3.69 -6.01 -0.01
N LEU A 145 3.05 -4.87 0.25
CA LEU A 145 2.09 -4.26 -0.67
C LEU A 145 2.77 -3.89 -2.00
N ALA A 146 4.00 -3.37 -1.95
CA ALA A 146 4.75 -3.04 -3.15
C ALA A 146 5.00 -4.26 -4.05
N ARG A 147 5.41 -5.37 -3.43
CA ARG A 147 5.63 -6.64 -4.13
C ARG A 147 4.33 -7.22 -4.69
N ALA A 148 3.26 -7.23 -3.90
CA ALA A 148 1.97 -7.77 -4.31
C ALA A 148 1.40 -7.04 -5.53
N ILE A 149 1.38 -5.70 -5.51
CA ILE A 149 0.88 -4.92 -6.65
C ILE A 149 1.74 -5.13 -7.89
N ARG A 150 3.07 -5.23 -7.74
CA ARG A 150 3.96 -5.53 -8.87
C ARG A 150 3.64 -6.89 -9.49
N GLN A 151 3.41 -7.91 -8.67
CA GLN A 151 3.02 -9.23 -9.12
C GLN A 151 1.66 -9.19 -9.85
N ILE A 152 0.66 -8.53 -9.27
CA ILE A 152 -0.68 -8.38 -9.85
C ILE A 152 -0.64 -7.64 -11.20
N LYS A 153 0.24 -6.63 -11.34
CA LYS A 153 0.47 -5.94 -12.61
C LYS A 153 1.21 -6.78 -13.65
N GLY A 154 2.15 -7.61 -13.20
CA GLY A 154 3.03 -8.40 -14.05
C GLY A 154 2.43 -9.72 -14.52
N THR A 155 1.38 -10.23 -13.87
CA THR A 155 0.68 -11.41 -14.36
C THR A 155 -0.01 -11.08 -15.69
N ALA A 156 0.22 -11.88 -16.73
CA ALA A 156 -0.49 -11.73 -17.99
C ALA A 156 -1.99 -11.99 -17.77
N THR A 157 -2.86 -11.23 -18.43
CA THR A 157 -4.29 -11.59 -18.49
C THR A 157 -4.36 -12.93 -19.22
N PRO A 158 -5.06 -13.97 -18.71
CA PRO A 158 -5.27 -15.18 -19.48
C PRO A 158 -5.92 -14.77 -20.79
N ARG A 159 -5.23 -14.98 -21.93
CA ARG A 159 -5.87 -14.85 -23.24
C ARG A 159 -7.09 -15.77 -23.20
N SER A 160 -8.27 -15.21 -23.47
CA SER A 160 -9.46 -16.02 -23.72
C SER A 160 -9.05 -17.08 -24.75
N ARG A 161 -9.20 -18.35 -24.39
CA ARG A 161 -9.05 -19.45 -25.33
C ARG A 161 -10.00 -19.12 -26.50
N ASN A 162 -9.43 -18.83 -27.67
CA ASN A 162 -10.18 -18.72 -28.90
C ASN A 162 -11.07 -19.95 -29.03
N GLN A 163 -12.38 -19.76 -28.87
CA GLN A 163 -13.36 -20.70 -29.40
C GLN A 163 -13.42 -20.46 -30.91
N SER A 164 -12.41 -20.97 -31.63
CA SER A 164 -12.42 -21.05 -33.09
C SER A 164 -12.23 -22.51 -33.49
N ALA A 165 -13.18 -23.34 -33.08
CA ALA A 165 -13.46 -24.62 -33.70
C ALA A 165 -14.95 -24.88 -33.47
N LEU A 166 -15.75 -24.56 -34.49
CA LEU A 166 -17.04 -25.15 -34.87
C LEU A 166 -17.76 -24.15 -35.79
N SER A 167 -17.23 -24.01 -37.00
CA SER A 167 -18.05 -23.68 -38.16
C SER A 167 -17.48 -24.41 -39.37
N SER A 168 -18.11 -25.53 -39.71
CA SER A 168 -18.16 -25.95 -41.11
C SER A 168 -19.47 -26.72 -41.31
N PRO A 169 -20.38 -26.22 -42.17
CA PRO A 169 -21.64 -26.88 -42.45
C PRO A 169 -21.46 -27.98 -43.50
N PHE A 170 -22.18 -29.08 -43.29
CA PHE A 170 -22.70 -30.03 -44.29
C PHE A 170 -22.14 -29.94 -45.72
N LYS A 171 -21.43 -31.00 -46.17
CA LYS A 171 -21.34 -31.34 -47.59
C LYS A 171 -21.84 -32.77 -47.82
N TRP A 172 -22.85 -32.84 -48.69
CA TRP A 172 -23.59 -34.02 -49.15
C TRP A 172 -22.71 -35.04 -49.91
N LEU A 173 -23.02 -36.32 -49.72
CA LEU A 173 -22.62 -37.44 -50.59
C LEU A 173 -23.32 -37.32 -51.95
N LYS A 174 -22.55 -37.21 -53.04
CA LYS A 174 -22.98 -37.61 -54.38
C LYS A 174 -21.83 -38.18 -55.20
N GLY A 175 -22.04 -39.39 -55.72
CA GLY A 175 -21.68 -39.78 -57.08
C GLY A 175 -20.26 -40.32 -57.30
N PHE A 176 -20.12 -41.64 -57.36
CA PHE A 176 -19.11 -42.28 -58.21
C PHE A 176 -19.82 -43.23 -59.18
N SER A 177 -19.55 -43.01 -60.46
CA SER A 177 -19.90 -43.90 -61.57
C SER A 177 -18.60 -44.22 -62.34
N PHE A 178 -18.37 -45.53 -62.52
CA PHE A 178 -17.63 -46.26 -63.55
C PHE A 178 -16.24 -45.82 -64.07
N VAL A 179 -15.28 -46.77 -63.98
CA VAL A 179 -14.28 -47.22 -64.97
C VAL A 179 -13.88 -48.65 -64.50
N THR A 180 -13.78 -49.76 -65.25
CA THR A 180 -13.64 -50.14 -66.67
C THR A 180 -14.43 -51.42 -66.92
#